data_AF-A0A4R6RIE4-F1
#
_entry.id   AF-A0A4R6RIE4-F1
#
_cell.length_a   1.000
_cell.length_b   1.000
_cell.length_c   1.000
_cell.angle_alpha   90.00
_cell.angle_beta   90.00
_cell.angle_gamma   90.00
#
_symmetry.space_group_name_H-M   'P 1'
#
loop_
_entity.id
_entity.type
_entity.pdbx_description
1 polymer ?
#
loop_
_entity_poly.entity_id
_entity_poly.type
_entity_poly.pdbx_seq_one_letter_code
_entity_poly.pdbx_strand_id
1 'polypeptide(L)'
;MRVMSDAGLRELIGHEAIVLTRYRDSKGIWTVGVGHTAAAGPPDPATVTAPMSLAAVSALFRHDVARYEADVRAAVTVPVSATEFDALVSFHFNTGGIGRAELVDALNAGDRARAADLFMNWRKPPEIVPRRQKEQRLFREGLYSNGGRATVYPADAEGRVQWSAGREVVLADGVI
;
A
#
# COMPACT_ATOMS: atom_id res chain seq x y z
N MET A 1 9.40 16.75 -7.62
CA MET A 1 9.71 15.63 -6.69
C MET A 1 8.76 14.49 -7.02
N ARG A 2 9.25 13.25 -7.17
CA ARG A 2 8.40 12.14 -7.61
C ARG A 2 7.50 11.66 -6.46
N VAL A 3 6.23 11.49 -6.78
CA VAL A 3 5.18 10.92 -5.93
C VAL A 3 4.64 9.68 -6.63
N MET A 4 3.95 8.82 -5.90
CA MET A 4 3.38 7.62 -6.46
C MET A 4 2.35 7.98 -7.54
N SER A 5 2.34 7.25 -8.64
CA SER A 5 1.37 7.47 -9.72
C SER A 5 -0.04 7.03 -9.31
N ASP A 6 -1.08 7.48 -10.01
CA ASP A 6 -2.46 7.02 -9.75
C ASP A 6 -2.59 5.51 -9.99
N ALA A 7 -1.86 4.98 -10.99
CA ALA A 7 -1.78 3.54 -11.22
C ALA A 7 -1.09 2.81 -10.05
N GLY A 8 -0.02 3.39 -9.51
CA GLY A 8 0.65 2.90 -8.31
C GLY A 8 -0.26 2.90 -7.07
N LEU A 9 -1.02 3.98 -6.85
CA LEU A 9 -2.01 4.07 -5.76
C LEU A 9 -3.05 2.97 -5.89
N ARG A 10 -3.60 2.76 -7.09
CA ARG A 10 -4.57 1.69 -7.34
C ARG A 10 -3.98 0.31 -7.12
N GLU A 11 -2.77 0.06 -7.60
CA GLU A 11 -2.09 -1.21 -7.39
C GLU A 11 -1.88 -1.48 -5.90
N LEU A 12 -1.40 -0.47 -5.17
CA LEU A 12 -1.16 -0.57 -3.74
C LEU A 12 -2.46 -0.81 -2.97
N ILE A 13 -3.52 -0.04 -3.22
CA ILE A 13 -4.84 -0.27 -2.60
C ILE A 13 -5.36 -1.67 -2.93
N GLY A 14 -5.11 -2.18 -4.14
CA GLY A 14 -5.50 -3.54 -4.54
C GLY A 14 -4.78 -4.66 -3.78
N HIS A 15 -3.68 -4.36 -3.09
CA HIS A 15 -3.05 -5.30 -2.14
C HIS A 15 -3.67 -5.25 -0.75
N GLU A 16 -4.43 -4.21 -0.44
CA GLU A 16 -5.00 -3.94 0.87
C GLU A 16 -6.51 -4.21 0.85
N ALA A 17 -7.10 -4.27 2.04
CA ALA A 17 -8.55 -4.25 2.20
C ALA A 17 -9.03 -2.81 2.37
N ILE A 18 -10.14 -2.45 1.71
CA ILE A 18 -10.85 -1.19 1.98
C ILE A 18 -11.97 -1.48 2.98
N VAL A 19 -11.97 -0.79 4.12
CA VAL A 19 -13.08 -0.85 5.08
C VAL A 19 -13.63 0.56 5.30
N LEU A 20 -14.88 0.79 4.89
CA LEU A 20 -15.45 2.15 4.86
C LEU A 20 -15.86 2.67 6.24
N THR A 21 -15.97 1.79 7.23
CA THR A 21 -16.22 2.13 8.64
C THR A 21 -15.01 1.76 9.49
N ARG A 22 -14.96 2.27 10.72
CA ARG A 22 -13.94 1.84 11.67
C ARG A 22 -13.97 0.32 11.89
N TYR A 23 -12.81 -0.29 11.98
CA TYR A 23 -12.61 -1.69 12.31
C TYR A 23 -11.41 -1.86 13.24
N ARG A 24 -11.27 -3.03 13.85
CA ARG A 24 -10.08 -3.40 14.62
C ARG A 24 -9.15 -4.24 13.76
N ASP A 25 -7.90 -3.83 13.67
CA ASP A 25 -6.86 -4.63 13.04
C ASP A 25 -6.51 -5.89 13.87
N SER A 26 -5.55 -6.69 13.40
CA SER A 26 -5.11 -7.91 14.10
C SER A 26 -4.47 -7.64 15.48
N LYS A 27 -4.10 -6.39 15.78
CA LYS A 27 -3.58 -5.94 17.07
C LYS A 27 -4.66 -5.29 17.94
N GLY A 28 -5.90 -5.21 17.46
CA GLY A 28 -7.02 -4.60 18.19
C GLY A 28 -7.07 -3.07 18.11
N ILE A 29 -6.28 -2.45 17.22
CA ILE A 29 -6.21 -0.99 17.04
C ILE A 29 -7.36 -0.55 16.13
N TRP A 30 -8.01 0.56 16.48
CA TRP A 30 -9.03 1.18 15.61
C TRP A 30 -8.38 1.72 14.33
N THR A 31 -8.93 1.27 13.21
CA THR A 31 -8.43 1.51 11.86
C THR A 31 -9.61 1.85 10.94
N VAL A 32 -9.39 2.63 9.88
CA VAL A 32 -10.42 2.92 8.86
C VAL A 32 -9.80 3.01 7.47
N GLY A 33 -10.61 2.84 6.43
CA GLY A 33 -10.18 2.98 5.05
C GLY A 33 -9.18 1.89 4.66
N VAL A 34 -7.99 2.33 4.24
CA VAL A 34 -6.88 1.46 3.81
C VAL A 34 -5.79 1.49 4.89
N GLY A 35 -6.07 0.88 6.04
CA GLY A 35 -5.08 0.76 7.11
C GLY A 35 -4.79 2.04 7.91
N HIS A 36 -5.60 3.10 7.80
CA HIS A 36 -5.37 4.35 8.52
C HIS A 36 -5.61 4.19 10.02
N THR A 37 -4.64 4.60 10.84
CA THR A 37 -4.72 4.58 12.31
C THR A 37 -4.51 5.99 12.87
N ALA A 38 -4.93 6.27 14.11
CA ALA A 38 -4.70 7.57 14.75
C ALA A 38 -3.22 7.96 14.83
N ALA A 39 -2.29 6.99 14.79
CA ALA A 39 -0.85 7.26 14.74
C ALA A 39 -0.39 7.86 13.39
N ALA A 40 -1.19 7.73 12.33
CA ALA A 40 -0.98 8.39 11.05
C ALA A 40 -1.51 9.83 11.03
N GLY A 41 -2.15 10.29 12.10
CA GLY A 41 -2.75 11.61 12.22
C GLY A 41 -4.28 11.57 12.22
N PRO A 42 -4.95 12.72 12.05
CA PRO A 42 -6.40 12.77 11.94
C PRO A 42 -6.91 12.16 10.61
N PRO A 43 -8.14 11.63 10.60
CA PRO A 43 -9.09 11.54 11.71
C PRO A 43 -8.77 10.38 12.67
N ASP A 44 -9.21 10.48 13.93
CA ASP A 44 -9.18 9.31 14.83
C ASP A 44 -10.21 8.27 14.35
N PRO A 45 -9.78 7.05 13.92
CA PRO A 45 -10.69 6.02 13.44
C PRO A 45 -11.75 5.63 14.47
N ALA A 46 -11.48 5.76 15.77
CA ALA A 46 -12.45 5.47 16.81
C ALA A 46 -13.72 6.34 16.69
N THR A 47 -13.62 7.53 16.11
CA THR A 47 -14.75 8.45 15.91
C THR A 47 -15.50 8.25 14.59
N VAL A 48 -14.98 7.43 13.67
CA VAL A 48 -15.59 7.21 12.34
C VAL A 48 -16.64 6.10 12.41
N THR A 49 -17.83 6.45 12.90
CA THR A 49 -18.94 5.50 13.09
C THR A 49 -19.86 5.38 11.87
N ALA A 50 -19.82 6.34 10.94
CA ALA A 50 -20.55 6.29 9.68
C ALA A 50 -19.62 5.86 8.53
N PRO A 51 -20.12 5.16 7.50
CA PRO A 51 -19.31 4.81 6.34
C PRO A 51 -18.75 6.04 5.62
N MET A 52 -17.45 6.06 5.39
CA MET A 52 -16.78 7.00 4.51
C MET A 52 -17.10 6.67 3.05
N SER A 53 -17.10 7.69 2.18
CA SER A 53 -17.13 7.45 0.74
C SER A 53 -15.79 6.88 0.27
N LEU A 54 -15.79 6.16 -0.86
CA LEU A 54 -14.54 5.67 -1.46
C LEU A 54 -13.57 6.82 -1.76
N ALA A 55 -14.06 7.95 -2.27
CA ALA A 55 -13.22 9.12 -2.53
C ALA A 55 -12.57 9.68 -1.26
N ALA A 56 -13.30 9.71 -0.13
CA ALA A 56 -12.74 10.16 1.15
C ALA A 56 -11.67 9.18 1.66
N VAL A 57 -11.90 7.87 1.52
CA VAL A 57 -10.90 6.85 1.88
C VAL A 57 -9.65 6.95 1.00
N SER A 58 -9.80 7.16 -0.31
CA SER A 58 -8.65 7.32 -1.20
C SER A 58 -7.86 8.59 -0.91
N ALA A 59 -8.53 9.71 -0.62
CA ALA A 59 -7.86 10.96 -0.24
C ALA A 59 -7.06 10.79 1.07
N LEU A 60 -7.65 10.11 2.06
CA LEU A 60 -6.98 9.76 3.31
C LEU A 60 -5.78 8.84 3.05
N PHE A 61 -5.95 7.85 2.19
CA PHE A 61 -4.87 6.95 1.81
C PHE A 61 -3.72 7.67 1.10
N ARG A 62 -4.01 8.59 0.18
CA ARG A 62 -3.00 9.42 -0.49
C ARG A 62 -2.21 10.26 0.50
N HIS A 63 -2.88 10.82 1.51
CA HIS A 63 -2.21 11.52 2.61
C HIS A 63 -1.25 10.58 3.36
N ASP A 64 -1.71 9.38 3.74
CA ASP A 64 -0.89 8.41 4.48
C ASP A 64 0.30 7.89 3.68
N VAL A 65 0.15 7.73 2.36
CA VAL A 65 1.23 7.28 1.46
C VAL A 65 2.38 8.29 1.39
N ALA A 66 2.11 9.59 1.60
CA ALA A 66 3.11 10.65 1.44
C ALA A 66 4.38 10.48 2.31
N ARG A 67 4.24 9.92 3.52
CA ARG A 67 5.40 9.60 4.38
C ARG A 67 6.26 8.48 3.79
N TYR A 68 5.64 7.43 3.26
CA TYR A 68 6.37 6.32 2.65
C TYR A 68 7.08 6.75 1.37
N GLU A 69 6.46 7.63 0.59
CA GLU A 69 7.12 8.25 -0.56
C GLU A 69 8.34 9.07 -0.13
N ALA A 70 8.25 9.82 0.98
CA ALA A 70 9.37 10.59 1.51
C ALA A 70 10.52 9.68 1.95
N ASP A 71 10.21 8.59 2.65
CA ASP A 71 11.19 7.61 3.10
C ASP A 71 11.89 6.92 1.91
N VAL A 72 11.15 6.57 0.85
CA VAL A 72 11.74 6.02 -0.39
C VAL A 72 12.63 7.04 -1.09
N ARG A 73 12.19 8.30 -1.19
CA ARG A 73 13.02 9.37 -1.79
C ARG A 73 14.31 9.64 -1.01
N ALA A 74 14.26 9.50 0.31
CA ALA A 74 15.44 9.65 1.15
C ALA A 74 16.41 8.46 1.00
N ALA A 75 15.88 7.25 0.84
CA ALA A 75 16.67 6.02 0.76
C ALA A 75 17.30 5.77 -0.62
N VAL A 76 16.65 6.20 -1.71
CA VAL A 76 17.10 5.93 -3.09
C VAL A 76 17.86 7.13 -3.66
N THR A 77 19.14 6.93 -3.96
CA THR A 77 20.06 7.98 -4.43
C THR A 77 20.30 7.96 -5.94
N VAL A 78 19.70 7.03 -6.66
CA VAL A 78 19.80 6.90 -8.13
C VAL A 78 18.47 7.24 -8.82
N PRO A 79 18.49 7.67 -10.09
CA PRO A 79 17.25 7.84 -10.84
C PRO A 79 16.51 6.50 -11.00
N VAL A 80 15.24 6.48 -10.62
CA VAL A 80 14.32 5.35 -10.86
C VAL A 80 13.28 5.71 -11.93
N SER A 81 12.54 4.74 -12.44
CA SER A 81 11.32 4.94 -13.24
C SER A 81 10.11 5.24 -12.32
N ALA A 82 8.94 5.53 -12.90
CA ALA A 82 7.71 5.66 -12.11
C ALA A 82 7.30 4.31 -11.48
N THR A 83 7.39 3.22 -12.23
CA THR A 83 6.99 1.88 -11.76
C THR A 83 7.96 1.31 -10.72
N GLU A 84 9.27 1.59 -10.87
CA GLU A 84 10.26 1.25 -9.84
C GLU A 84 9.95 1.99 -8.52
N PHE A 85 9.62 3.29 -8.60
CA PHE A 85 9.24 4.07 -7.43
C PHE A 85 7.95 3.53 -6.78
N ASP A 86 6.92 3.27 -7.57
CA ASP A 86 5.64 2.73 -7.09
C ASP A 86 5.82 1.37 -6.40
N ALA A 87 6.65 0.48 -6.95
CA ALA A 87 6.97 -0.81 -6.35
C ALA A 87 7.71 -0.68 -5.01
N LEU A 88 8.65 0.27 -4.90
CA LEU A 88 9.39 0.53 -3.66
C LEU A 88 8.49 1.14 -2.57
N VAL A 89 7.58 2.04 -2.93
CA VAL A 89 6.60 2.59 -1.99
C VAL A 89 5.65 1.51 -1.51
N SER A 90 5.15 0.64 -2.40
CA SER A 90 4.32 -0.50 -2.00
C SER A 90 5.05 -1.49 -1.08
N PHE A 91 6.32 -1.81 -1.39
CA PHE A 91 7.17 -2.60 -0.52
C PHE A 91 7.33 -1.95 0.86
N HIS A 92 7.59 -0.63 0.89
CA HIS A 92 7.80 0.08 2.13
C HIS A 92 6.52 0.18 2.97
N PHE A 93 5.38 0.46 2.35
CA PHE A 93 4.08 0.49 3.00
C PHE A 93 3.80 -0.83 3.72
N ASN A 94 4.11 -1.95 3.08
CA ASN A 94 3.90 -3.28 3.66
C ASN A 94 4.88 -3.65 4.78
N THR A 95 6.15 -3.26 4.66
CA THR A 95 7.24 -3.82 5.49
C THR A 95 7.86 -2.84 6.47
N GLY A 96 7.66 -1.53 6.27
CA GLY A 96 8.46 -0.50 6.92
C GLY A 96 9.96 -0.63 6.65
N GLY A 97 10.35 -1.35 5.59
CA GLY A 97 11.70 -1.90 5.40
C GLY A 97 12.68 -1.06 4.59
N ILE A 98 12.25 0.04 3.97
CA ILE A 98 13.02 0.68 2.90
C ILE A 98 14.44 1.08 3.34
N GLY A 99 14.60 1.63 4.54
CA GLY A 99 15.91 2.08 5.03
C GLY A 99 16.87 0.98 5.48
N ARG A 100 16.45 -0.30 5.48
CA ARG A 100 17.29 -1.44 5.91
C ARG A 100 17.30 -2.61 4.92
N ALA A 101 16.63 -2.46 3.77
CA ALA A 101 16.51 -3.54 2.81
C ALA A 101 17.71 -3.54 1.86
N GLU A 102 18.40 -4.68 1.77
CA GLU A 102 19.52 -4.87 0.83
C GLU A 102 19.17 -4.54 -0.64
N LEU A 103 17.88 -4.56 -1.00
CA LEU A 103 17.41 -4.16 -2.32
C LEU A 103 17.73 -2.70 -2.64
N VAL A 104 17.70 -1.81 -1.63
CA VAL A 104 18.01 -0.39 -1.79
C VAL A 104 19.51 -0.20 -1.99
N ASP A 105 20.34 -0.96 -1.25
CA ASP A 105 21.79 -0.94 -1.43
C ASP A 105 22.18 -1.39 -2.84
N ALA A 106 21.59 -2.50 -3.32
CA ALA A 106 21.80 -3.00 -4.68
C ALA A 106 21.35 -1.96 -5.73
N LEU A 107 20.17 -1.35 -5.55
CA LEU A 107 19.66 -0.33 -6.45
C LEU A 107 20.58 0.89 -6.52
N ASN A 108 21.01 1.41 -5.37
CA ASN A 108 21.89 2.57 -5.30
C ASN A 108 23.29 2.29 -5.88
N ALA A 109 23.74 1.03 -5.83
CA ALA A 109 24.95 0.56 -6.52
C ALA A 109 24.77 0.38 -8.04
N GLY A 110 23.56 0.62 -8.57
CA GLY A 110 23.23 0.49 -9.98
C GLY A 110 22.77 -0.90 -10.42
N ASP A 111 22.73 -1.88 -9.51
CA ASP A 111 22.35 -3.27 -9.79
C ASP A 111 20.84 -3.49 -9.64
N ARG A 112 20.09 -3.03 -10.65
CA ARG A 112 18.63 -3.15 -10.71
C ARG A 112 18.15 -4.61 -10.77
N ALA A 113 18.90 -5.48 -11.42
CA ALA A 113 18.55 -6.90 -11.54
C ALA A 113 18.55 -7.55 -10.15
N ARG A 114 19.62 -7.35 -9.39
CA ARG A 114 19.73 -7.81 -8.00
C ARG A 114 18.72 -7.14 -7.10
N ALA A 115 18.50 -5.83 -7.23
CA ALA A 115 17.49 -5.12 -6.45
C ALA A 115 16.10 -5.77 -6.63
N ALA A 116 15.73 -6.12 -7.86
CA ALA A 116 14.48 -6.83 -8.15
C ALA A 116 14.44 -8.22 -7.47
N ASP A 117 15.51 -9.01 -7.51
CA ASP A 117 15.56 -10.32 -6.84
C ASP A 117 15.40 -10.22 -5.32
N LEU A 118 15.96 -9.17 -4.71
CA LEU A 118 15.97 -8.97 -3.26
C LEU A 118 14.60 -8.61 -2.65
N PHE A 119 13.59 -8.26 -3.46
CA PHE A 119 12.20 -8.19 -2.97
C PHE A 119 11.76 -9.51 -2.31
N MET A 120 12.24 -10.65 -2.83
CA MET A 120 11.84 -11.99 -2.37
C MET A 120 12.48 -12.40 -1.03
N ASN A 121 13.41 -11.60 -0.49
CA ASN A 121 13.93 -11.80 0.87
C ASN A 121 12.89 -11.45 1.95
N TRP A 122 11.82 -10.73 1.59
CA TRP A 122 10.78 -10.24 2.49
C TRP A 122 9.47 -11.03 2.37
N ARG A 123 9.57 -12.36 2.43
CA ARG A 123 8.49 -13.30 2.09
C ARG A 123 7.80 -13.97 3.28
N LYS A 124 7.95 -13.41 4.48
CA LYS A 124 7.33 -13.94 5.70
C LYS A 124 6.30 -12.94 6.23
N PRO A 125 5.09 -13.40 6.56
CA PRO A 125 4.59 -14.79 6.47
C PRO A 125 4.28 -15.23 5.01
N PRO A 126 4.11 -16.53 4.70
CA PRO A 126 4.03 -17.03 3.31
C PRO A 126 2.92 -16.41 2.44
N GLU A 127 1.83 -15.97 3.03
CA GLU A 127 0.73 -15.27 2.37
C GLU A 127 1.16 -13.96 1.70
N ILE A 128 2.33 -13.39 2.06
CA ILE A 128 2.87 -12.19 1.41
C ILE A 128 3.62 -12.50 0.11
N VAL A 129 3.95 -13.76 -0.16
CA VAL A 129 4.71 -14.18 -1.35
C VAL A 129 4.08 -13.67 -2.65
N PRO A 130 2.75 -13.80 -2.89
CA PRO A 130 2.14 -13.29 -4.11
C PRO A 130 2.25 -11.77 -4.26
N ARG A 131 2.17 -11.02 -3.15
CA ARG A 131 2.37 -9.56 -3.18
C ARG A 131 3.81 -9.22 -3.58
N ARG A 132 4.80 -9.85 -2.92
CA ARG A 132 6.23 -9.65 -3.22
C ARG A 132 6.56 -9.93 -4.69
N GLN A 133 5.97 -10.97 -5.28
CA GLN A 133 6.10 -11.27 -6.71
C GLN A 133 5.52 -10.17 -7.60
N LYS A 134 4.34 -9.62 -7.25
CA LYS A 134 3.73 -8.51 -8.00
C LYS A 134 4.59 -7.24 -7.93
N GLU A 135 5.14 -6.88 -6.77
CA GLU A 135 6.02 -5.70 -6.68
C GLU A 135 7.37 -5.93 -7.37
N GLN A 136 7.95 -7.12 -7.27
CA GLN A 136 9.14 -7.49 -8.04
C GLN A 136 8.88 -7.32 -9.54
N ARG A 137 7.74 -7.81 -10.04
CA ARG A 137 7.34 -7.66 -11.43
C ARG A 137 7.10 -6.21 -11.82
N LEU A 138 6.44 -5.42 -10.96
CA LEU A 138 6.23 -3.99 -11.20
C LEU A 138 7.58 -3.25 -11.29
N PHE A 139 8.52 -3.57 -10.41
CA PHE A 139 9.86 -2.99 -10.40
C PHE A 139 10.65 -3.38 -11.66
N ARG A 140 10.69 -4.68 -11.99
CA ARG A 140 11.51 -5.24 -13.07
C ARG A 140 10.96 -4.98 -14.46
N GLU A 141 9.65 -5.11 -14.63
CA GLU A 141 8.98 -5.15 -15.94
C GLU A 141 8.06 -3.93 -16.15
N GLY A 142 7.76 -3.16 -15.11
CA GLY A 142 6.83 -2.03 -15.20
C GLY A 142 5.37 -2.44 -15.33
N LEU A 143 5.01 -3.66 -14.91
CA LEU A 143 3.68 -4.23 -15.13
C LEU A 143 2.86 -4.32 -13.85
N TYR A 144 1.79 -3.52 -13.79
CA TYR A 144 0.76 -3.59 -12.76
C TYR A 144 -0.03 -4.92 -12.85
N SER A 145 -0.60 -5.37 -11.72
CA SER A 145 -1.16 -6.72 -11.59
C SER A 145 -2.61 -6.76 -11.11
N ASN A 146 -3.11 -5.72 -10.43
CA ASN A 146 -4.46 -5.70 -9.85
C ASN A 146 -5.52 -5.08 -10.77
N GLY A 147 -5.13 -4.56 -11.95
CA GLY A 147 -6.08 -4.06 -12.96
C GLY A 147 -6.95 -2.90 -12.48
N GLY A 148 -6.49 -2.13 -11.48
CA GLY A 148 -7.25 -1.02 -10.90
C GLY A 148 -8.42 -1.46 -10.02
N ARG A 149 -8.41 -2.68 -9.49
CA ARG A 149 -9.47 -3.22 -8.64
C ARG A 149 -9.01 -3.36 -7.19
N ALA A 150 -9.97 -3.23 -6.27
CA ALA A 150 -9.77 -3.52 -4.85
C ALA A 150 -11.04 -4.12 -4.25
N THR A 151 -10.92 -4.75 -3.09
CA THR A 151 -12.06 -5.32 -2.38
C THR A 151 -12.45 -4.46 -1.20
N VAL A 152 -13.72 -4.06 -1.16
CA VAL A 152 -14.34 -3.35 -0.05
C VAL A 152 -15.02 -4.36 0.87
N TYR A 153 -14.74 -4.27 2.16
CA TYR A 153 -15.34 -5.10 3.18
C TYR A 153 -16.17 -4.26 4.15
N PRO A 154 -17.35 -4.74 4.59
CA PRO A 154 -18.05 -4.14 5.70
C PRO A 154 -17.42 -4.56 7.04
N ALA A 155 -17.62 -3.73 8.06
CA ALA A 155 -17.34 -4.07 9.45
C ALA A 155 -18.57 -3.79 10.32
N ASP A 156 -18.74 -4.59 11.38
CA ASP A 156 -19.80 -4.38 12.37
C ASP A 156 -19.48 -3.24 13.36
N ALA A 157 -20.42 -2.93 14.26
CA ALA A 157 -20.28 -1.82 15.21
C ALA A 157 -19.13 -2.04 16.22
N GLU A 158 -18.79 -3.30 16.48
CA GLU A 158 -17.68 -3.74 17.32
C GLU A 158 -16.33 -3.70 16.59
N GLY A 159 -16.34 -3.43 15.28
CA GLY A 159 -15.16 -3.30 14.44
C GLY A 159 -14.65 -4.62 13.85
N ARG A 160 -15.47 -5.67 13.80
CA ARG A 160 -15.10 -6.94 13.18
C ARG A 160 -15.36 -6.87 11.68
N VAL A 161 -14.30 -7.06 10.90
CA VAL A 161 -14.39 -7.09 9.43
C VAL A 161 -15.09 -8.37 8.97
N GLN A 162 -16.07 -8.22 8.08
CA GLN A 162 -16.83 -9.33 7.51
C GLN A 162 -16.18 -9.81 6.21
N TRP A 163 -15.11 -10.61 6.34
CA TRP A 163 -14.30 -11.06 5.20
C TRP A 163 -15.07 -11.85 4.13
N SER A 164 -16.17 -12.51 4.48
CA SER A 164 -17.02 -13.22 3.52
C SER A 164 -17.95 -12.31 2.70
N ALA A 165 -18.07 -11.03 3.07
CA ALA A 165 -18.96 -10.05 2.44
C ALA A 165 -18.20 -9.04 1.56
N GLY A 166 -16.98 -9.38 1.16
CA GLY A 166 -16.14 -8.54 0.30
C GLY A 166 -16.78 -8.30 -1.06
N ARG A 167 -16.77 -7.04 -1.51
CA ARG A 167 -17.22 -6.64 -2.86
C ARG A 167 -16.07 -6.01 -3.62
N GLU A 168 -15.80 -6.54 -4.80
CA GLU A 168 -14.84 -5.90 -5.71
C GLU A 168 -15.40 -4.58 -6.26
N VAL A 169 -14.54 -3.56 -6.29
CA VAL A 169 -14.80 -2.26 -6.89
C VAL A 169 -13.70 -1.91 -7.87
N VAL A 170 -14.05 -1.16 -8.91
CA VAL A 170 -13.08 -0.56 -9.83
C VAL A 170 -12.72 0.82 -9.28
N LEU A 171 -11.42 1.05 -9.08
CA LEU A 171 -10.86 2.33 -8.69
C LEU A 171 -10.66 3.14 -9.97
N ALA A 172 -11.71 3.81 -10.42
CA ALA A 172 -11.66 4.67 -11.61
C ALA A 172 -10.90 5.98 -11.34
N ASP A 173 -10.52 6.68 -12.41
CA ASP A 173 -9.96 8.03 -12.31
C ASP A 173 -10.98 8.96 -11.61
N GLY A 174 -10.53 9.73 -10.60
CA GLY A 174 -11.38 10.56 -9.74
C GLY A 174 -11.93 9.87 -8.48
N VAL A 175 -11.74 8.55 -8.34
CA VAL A 175 -11.88 7.86 -7.04
C VAL A 175 -10.55 7.87 -6.28
N ILE A 176 -9.44 7.91 -7.01
CA ILE A 176 -8.05 8.01 -6.52
C ILE A 176 -7.58 9.45 -6.65
#